data_AF-A0A382JGV3-F1
#
_entry.id   AF-A0A382JGV3-F1
#
_cell.length_a   1.000
_cell.length_b   1.000
_cell.length_c   1.000
_cell.angle_alpha   90.00
_cell.angle_beta   90.00
_cell.angle_gamma   90.00
#
_symmetry.space_group_name_H-M   'P 1'
#
loop_
_entity.id
_entity.type
_entity.pdbx_description
1 polymer ?
#
loop_
_entity_poly.entity_id
_entity_poly.type
_entity_poly.pdbx_seq_one_letter_code
_entity_poly.pdbx_strand_id
1 'polypeptide(L)'
;MSTNALVAYVELDGTVTSSYVHYDGYTTGVGEMLLENYNTDKCARDLASTLGYASSLRETVADSHEDRANTDEAIVHASFAEFEKYVRENSYLEYVYVWTSTKWFVGSYTLEVEGVGRYAEYNSTWNGWEELVTVYVREGNETVERYKTMVSEGKVGVEYLDHARELEEVVSRYHRVAMKEVARTALAA
;
A
#
# COMPACT_ATOMS: atom_id res chain seq x y z
N MET A 1 11.44 1.53 13.50
CA MET A 1 9.97 1.53 13.40
C MET A 1 9.66 1.04 12.00
N SER A 2 8.82 0.04 11.86
CA SER A 2 8.42 -0.50 10.56
C SER A 2 7.02 -0.01 10.22
N THR A 3 6.65 -0.11 8.94
CA THR A 3 5.28 0.09 8.46
C THR A 3 4.93 -1.14 7.66
N ASN A 4 4.31 -2.12 8.31
CA ASN A 4 4.21 -3.46 7.77
C ASN A 4 3.06 -3.56 6.76
N ALA A 5 3.28 -4.30 5.67
CA ALA A 5 2.26 -4.52 4.65
C ALA A 5 2.15 -5.98 4.18
N LEU A 6 1.00 -6.29 3.58
CA LEU A 6 0.80 -7.49 2.76
C LEU A 6 0.50 -7.09 1.32
N VAL A 7 1.01 -7.87 0.38
CA VAL A 7 0.61 -7.85 -1.04
C VAL A 7 -0.05 -9.18 -1.37
N ALA A 8 -1.27 -9.14 -1.88
CA ALA A 8 -2.09 -10.33 -2.09
C ALA A 8 -2.76 -10.34 -3.46
N TYR A 9 -3.02 -11.55 -3.96
CA TYR A 9 -3.69 -11.79 -5.23
C TYR A 9 -4.84 -12.78 -5.01
N VAL A 10 -6.02 -12.45 -5.53
CA VAL A 10 -7.20 -13.32 -5.50
C VAL A 10 -7.27 -14.14 -6.78
N GLU A 11 -7.18 -15.45 -6.66
CA GLU A 11 -7.30 -16.40 -7.77
C GLU A 11 -8.77 -16.57 -8.21
N LEU A 12 -8.97 -17.12 -9.42
CA LEU A 12 -10.31 -17.35 -9.97
C LEU A 12 -11.16 -18.35 -9.16
N ASP A 13 -10.51 -19.26 -8.43
CA ASP A 13 -11.17 -20.23 -7.55
C ASP A 13 -11.52 -19.66 -6.16
N GLY A 14 -11.16 -18.38 -5.91
CA GLY A 14 -11.41 -17.68 -4.65
C GLY A 14 -10.32 -17.85 -3.60
N THR A 15 -9.27 -18.63 -3.86
CA THR A 15 -8.08 -18.68 -3.00
C THR A 15 -7.31 -17.36 -3.06
N VAL A 16 -6.58 -17.04 -1.99
CA VAL A 16 -5.77 -15.81 -1.92
C VAL A 16 -4.33 -16.19 -1.61
N THR A 17 -3.39 -15.71 -2.40
CA THR A 17 -1.97 -15.83 -2.08
C THR A 17 -1.47 -14.49 -1.60
N SER A 18 -0.73 -14.45 -0.48
CA SER A 18 -0.21 -13.22 0.12
C SER A 18 1.27 -13.32 0.47
N SER A 19 1.99 -12.23 0.27
CA SER A 19 3.39 -12.04 0.68
C SER A 19 3.54 -10.82 1.57
N TYR A 20 4.56 -10.83 2.44
CA TYR A 20 4.80 -9.80 3.44
C TYR A 20 5.91 -8.82 3.05
N VAL A 21 5.69 -7.54 3.35
CA VAL A 21 6.67 -6.46 3.21
C VAL A 21 6.84 -5.75 4.55
N HIS A 22 8.07 -5.64 5.03
CA HIS A 22 8.32 -5.14 6.39
C HIS A 22 8.30 -3.61 6.48
N TYR A 23 8.92 -2.91 5.52
CA TYR A 23 9.04 -1.45 5.52
C TYR A 23 8.18 -0.80 4.45
N ASP A 24 7.92 0.49 4.66
CA ASP A 24 7.34 1.39 3.67
C ASP A 24 5.94 1.00 3.19
N GLY A 25 5.16 0.33 4.04
CA GLY A 25 3.83 -0.18 3.71
C GLY A 25 2.80 0.87 3.30
N TYR A 26 3.04 2.16 3.49
CA TYR A 26 2.15 3.26 3.11
C TYR A 26 1.89 3.33 1.60
N THR A 27 0.82 4.03 1.19
CA THR A 27 0.45 4.07 -0.24
C THR A 27 1.47 4.76 -1.12
N THR A 28 2.21 5.75 -0.62
CA THR A 28 3.33 6.37 -1.36
C THR A 28 4.65 5.59 -1.30
N GLY A 29 4.62 4.36 -0.75
CA GLY A 29 5.76 3.44 -0.67
C GLY A 29 5.41 2.18 -1.43
N VAL A 30 4.99 1.13 -0.71
CA VAL A 30 4.51 -0.13 -1.33
C VAL A 30 3.40 0.15 -2.35
N GLY A 31 2.42 1.01 -2.04
CA GLY A 31 1.33 1.31 -2.98
C GLY A 31 1.83 1.87 -4.32
N GLU A 32 2.78 2.80 -4.30
CA GLU A 32 3.40 3.37 -5.50
C GLU A 32 4.16 2.30 -6.29
N MET A 33 4.94 1.46 -5.60
CA MET A 33 5.67 0.35 -6.21
C MET A 33 4.72 -0.61 -6.93
N LEU A 34 3.57 -0.91 -6.33
CA LEU A 34 2.55 -1.75 -6.94
C LEU A 34 1.97 -1.10 -8.20
N LEU A 35 1.68 0.19 -8.15
CA LEU A 35 1.10 0.93 -9.26
C LEU A 35 2.06 1.09 -10.44
N GLU A 36 3.36 1.25 -10.19
CA GLU A 36 4.37 1.49 -11.23
C GLU A 36 4.94 0.18 -11.81
N ASN A 37 5.11 -0.86 -10.99
CA ASN A 37 5.86 -2.07 -11.37
C ASN A 37 5.01 -3.36 -11.39
N TYR A 38 3.90 -3.39 -10.64
CA TYR A 38 3.09 -4.60 -10.44
C TYR A 38 1.61 -4.42 -10.77
N ASN A 39 1.28 -3.51 -11.70
CA ASN A 39 -0.10 -3.10 -12.02
C ASN A 39 -0.71 -3.83 -13.22
N THR A 40 -0.34 -5.09 -13.42
CA THR A 40 -0.98 -5.99 -14.37
C THR A 40 -1.31 -7.30 -13.67
N ASP A 41 -2.31 -8.02 -14.15
CA ASP A 41 -2.75 -9.28 -13.56
C ASP A 41 -1.59 -10.27 -13.36
N LYS A 42 -0.77 -10.45 -14.40
CA LYS A 42 0.43 -11.29 -14.32
C LYS A 42 1.42 -10.78 -13.28
N CYS A 43 1.78 -9.49 -13.30
CA CYS A 43 2.77 -8.98 -12.35
C CYS A 43 2.28 -9.04 -10.90
N ALA A 44 0.99 -8.77 -10.66
CA ALA A 44 0.38 -8.86 -9.34
C ALA A 44 0.38 -10.29 -8.81
N ARG A 45 0.03 -11.26 -9.68
CA ARG A 45 0.06 -12.69 -9.37
C ARG A 45 1.48 -13.18 -9.08
N ASP A 46 2.41 -12.87 -9.98
CA ASP A 46 3.81 -13.25 -9.84
C ASP A 46 4.40 -12.66 -8.56
N LEU A 47 4.12 -11.39 -8.25
CA LEU A 47 4.55 -10.75 -7.00
C LEU A 47 4.00 -11.49 -5.78
N ALA A 48 2.68 -11.64 -5.68
CA ALA A 48 2.05 -12.23 -4.50
C ALA A 48 2.50 -13.67 -4.24
N SER A 49 2.81 -14.44 -5.30
CA SER A 49 3.19 -15.85 -5.22
C SER A 49 4.69 -16.11 -5.07
N THR A 50 5.56 -15.20 -5.51
CA THR A 50 7.02 -15.42 -5.51
C THR A 50 7.78 -14.60 -4.47
N LEU A 51 7.19 -13.51 -3.96
CA LEU A 51 7.87 -12.63 -3.00
C LEU A 51 8.09 -13.33 -1.66
N GLY A 52 7.03 -13.87 -1.05
CA GLY A 52 7.02 -14.46 0.29
C GLY A 52 7.30 -13.44 1.39
N TYR A 53 8.54 -13.01 1.49
CA TYR A 53 9.02 -11.95 2.38
C TYR A 53 9.97 -10.99 1.64
N ALA A 54 9.78 -9.69 1.87
CA ALA A 54 10.78 -8.66 1.57
C ALA A 54 10.91 -7.67 2.73
N SER A 55 12.13 -7.17 2.94
CA SER A 55 12.34 -6.07 3.89
C SER A 55 11.77 -4.76 3.34
N SER A 56 12.04 -4.45 2.07
CA SER A 56 11.38 -3.37 1.31
C SER A 56 11.04 -3.89 -0.08
N LEU A 57 9.92 -3.44 -0.64
CA LEU A 57 9.54 -3.77 -2.02
C LEU A 57 10.34 -2.93 -3.03
N ARG A 58 10.84 -3.56 -4.08
CA ARG A 58 11.59 -2.93 -5.18
C ARG A 58 10.95 -3.21 -6.54
N GLU A 59 11.51 -2.65 -7.60
CA GLU A 59 10.98 -2.75 -8.98
C GLU A 59 10.83 -4.20 -9.45
N THR A 60 11.70 -5.09 -8.96
CA THR A 60 11.58 -6.53 -9.20
C THR A 60 11.59 -7.33 -7.90
N VAL A 61 11.03 -8.54 -7.96
CA VAL A 61 11.07 -9.51 -6.85
C VAL A 61 12.52 -9.88 -6.51
N ALA A 62 13.38 -10.03 -7.52
CA ALA A 62 14.79 -10.35 -7.32
C ALA A 62 15.50 -9.26 -6.51
N ASP A 63 15.31 -7.99 -6.87
CA ASP A 63 15.90 -6.86 -6.14
C ASP A 63 15.33 -6.76 -4.71
N SER A 64 14.05 -7.11 -4.54
CA SER A 64 13.40 -7.17 -3.22
C SER A 64 13.97 -8.27 -2.32
N HIS A 65 14.65 -9.27 -2.89
CA HIS A 65 15.28 -10.38 -2.17
C HIS A 65 16.75 -10.17 -1.85
N GLU A 66 17.44 -9.19 -2.43
CA GLU A 66 18.90 -9.00 -2.25
C GLU A 66 19.29 -8.81 -0.78
N ASP A 67 18.52 -8.01 -0.05
CA ASP A 67 18.81 -7.62 1.35
C ASP A 67 17.73 -8.09 2.34
N ARG A 68 16.97 -9.13 1.99
CA ARG A 68 15.83 -9.57 2.82
C ARG A 68 16.31 -10.21 4.13
N ALA A 69 15.71 -9.81 5.23
CA ALA A 69 16.02 -10.36 6.55
C ALA A 69 15.56 -11.81 6.74
N ASN A 70 14.49 -12.23 6.05
CA ASN A 70 13.91 -13.57 6.15
C ASN A 70 13.66 -14.17 4.76
N THR A 71 13.43 -15.49 4.72
CA THR A 71 13.16 -16.23 3.48
C THR A 71 11.79 -16.93 3.53
N ASP A 72 10.83 -16.33 4.23
CA ASP A 72 9.49 -16.90 4.35
C ASP A 72 8.84 -17.02 2.97
N GLU A 73 8.04 -18.08 2.80
CA GLU A 73 7.30 -18.32 1.56
C GLU A 73 5.96 -17.60 1.56
N ALA A 74 5.35 -17.45 0.38
CA ALA A 74 4.01 -16.89 0.26
C ALA A 74 2.99 -17.79 0.97
N ILE A 75 1.99 -17.16 1.61
CA ILE A 75 0.93 -17.85 2.33
C ILE A 75 -0.28 -17.97 1.41
N VAL A 76 -0.83 -19.18 1.29
CA VAL A 76 -2.08 -19.45 0.57
C VAL A 76 -3.22 -19.58 1.58
N HIS A 77 -4.25 -18.76 1.41
CA HIS A 77 -5.49 -18.78 2.18
C HIS A 77 -6.58 -19.43 1.33
N ALA A 78 -7.41 -20.28 1.93
CA ALA A 78 -8.40 -21.06 1.18
C ALA A 78 -9.56 -20.20 0.64
N SER A 79 -9.73 -18.98 1.17
CA SER A 79 -10.73 -18.03 0.68
C SER A 79 -10.38 -16.60 1.07
N PHE A 80 -11.04 -15.62 0.41
CA PHE A 80 -10.96 -14.22 0.82
C PHE A 80 -11.41 -13.98 2.27
N ALA A 81 -12.43 -14.72 2.74
CA ALA A 81 -12.92 -14.60 4.12
C ALA A 81 -11.87 -15.08 5.15
N GLU A 82 -11.11 -16.12 4.83
CA GLU A 82 -10.00 -16.58 5.66
C GLU A 82 -8.84 -15.58 5.65
N PHE A 83 -8.50 -15.05 4.48
CA PHE A 83 -7.49 -14.00 4.34
C PHE A 83 -7.86 -12.74 5.14
N GLU A 84 -9.11 -12.27 5.03
CA GLU A 84 -9.57 -11.10 5.79
C GLU A 84 -9.54 -11.38 7.30
N LYS A 85 -9.91 -12.58 7.73
CA LYS A 85 -9.77 -12.99 9.13
C LYS A 85 -8.30 -12.94 9.57
N TYR A 86 -7.38 -13.49 8.77
CA TYR A 86 -5.94 -13.44 9.04
C TYR A 86 -5.45 -12.00 9.19
N VAL A 87 -5.82 -11.09 8.28
CA VAL A 87 -5.50 -9.67 8.37
C VAL A 87 -6.00 -9.08 9.70
N ARG A 88 -7.25 -9.35 10.06
CA ARG A 88 -7.88 -8.78 11.25
C ARG A 88 -7.36 -9.31 12.58
N GLU A 89 -6.79 -10.51 12.58
CA GLU A 89 -6.16 -11.12 13.75
C GLU A 89 -4.68 -10.71 13.92
N ASN A 90 -4.07 -10.07 12.91
CA ASN A 90 -2.66 -9.65 12.92
C ASN A 90 -2.54 -8.11 12.96
N SER A 91 -2.75 -7.53 14.14
CA SER A 91 -2.79 -6.07 14.35
C SER A 91 -1.49 -5.31 14.08
N TYR A 92 -0.39 -6.00 13.79
CA TYR A 92 0.85 -5.37 13.34
C TYR A 92 0.84 -5.02 11.85
N LEU A 93 -0.15 -5.50 11.08
CA LEU A 93 -0.33 -5.13 9.67
C LEU A 93 -1.01 -3.78 9.58
N GLU A 94 -0.35 -2.82 8.95
CA GLU A 94 -0.86 -1.44 8.83
C GLU A 94 -1.54 -1.21 7.48
N TYR A 95 -1.03 -1.84 6.42
CA TYR A 95 -1.56 -1.76 5.06
C TYR A 95 -1.67 -3.15 4.44
N VAL A 96 -2.77 -3.42 3.74
CA VAL A 96 -2.97 -4.67 3.02
C VAL A 96 -3.44 -4.36 1.62
N TYR A 97 -2.68 -4.82 0.64
CA TYR A 97 -2.94 -4.62 -0.78
C TYR A 97 -3.47 -5.90 -1.40
N VAL A 98 -4.59 -5.82 -2.10
CA VAL A 98 -5.21 -6.97 -2.77
C VAL A 98 -5.48 -6.64 -4.23
N TRP A 99 -4.97 -7.47 -5.13
CA TRP A 99 -5.36 -7.43 -6.54
C TRP A 99 -6.64 -8.23 -6.76
N THR A 100 -7.68 -7.57 -7.29
CA THR A 100 -8.95 -8.20 -7.65
C THR A 100 -9.15 -8.14 -9.16
N SER A 101 -8.51 -9.06 -9.89
CA SER A 101 -8.52 -9.31 -11.35
C SER A 101 -8.16 -8.15 -12.30
N THR A 102 -8.36 -6.89 -11.90
CA THR A 102 -8.24 -5.71 -12.75
C THR A 102 -7.52 -4.54 -12.09
N LYS A 103 -7.52 -4.47 -10.76
CA LYS A 103 -6.98 -3.34 -10.01
C LYS A 103 -6.58 -3.74 -8.60
N TRP A 104 -5.74 -2.90 -8.00
CA TRP A 104 -5.38 -2.96 -6.59
C TRP A 104 -6.43 -2.27 -5.71
N PHE A 105 -6.75 -2.93 -4.61
CA PHE A 105 -7.43 -2.36 -3.45
C PHE A 105 -6.45 -2.32 -2.27
N VAL A 106 -6.65 -1.38 -1.37
CA VAL A 106 -5.90 -1.25 -0.13
C VAL A 106 -6.87 -1.19 1.04
N GLY A 107 -6.54 -1.91 2.11
CA GLY A 107 -7.15 -1.73 3.41
C GLY A 107 -6.11 -1.34 4.44
N SER A 108 -6.53 -0.56 5.42
CA SER A 108 -5.64 0.00 6.44
C SER A 108 -6.34 0.13 7.78
N TYR A 109 -5.55 0.47 8.80
CA TYR A 109 -6.06 0.77 10.14
C TYR A 109 -5.89 2.25 10.48
N THR A 110 -6.89 2.81 11.15
CA THR A 110 -6.76 4.09 11.86
C THR A 110 -6.38 3.81 13.31
N LEU A 111 -5.28 4.39 13.77
CA LEU A 111 -4.84 4.31 15.16
C LEU A 111 -5.27 5.57 15.92
N GLU A 112 -6.18 5.39 16.86
CA GLU A 112 -6.56 6.42 17.83
C GLU A 112 -5.82 6.19 19.14
N VAL A 113 -5.17 7.24 19.63
CA VAL A 113 -4.44 7.20 20.89
C VAL A 113 -5.16 8.08 21.90
N GLU A 114 -5.72 7.46 22.94
CA GLU A 114 -6.38 8.16 24.03
C GLU A 114 -5.45 8.27 25.24
N GLY A 115 -5.22 9.49 25.73
CA GLY A 115 -4.33 9.75 26.86
C GLY A 115 -2.87 10.01 26.45
N VAL A 116 -1.96 10.08 27.44
CA VAL A 116 -0.55 10.41 27.24
C VAL A 116 0.34 9.52 28.12
N GLY A 117 1.51 9.14 27.59
CA GLY A 117 2.53 8.40 28.33
C GLY A 117 2.14 6.94 28.57
N ARG A 118 2.52 6.39 29.73
CA ARG A 118 2.36 4.95 30.03
C ARG A 118 0.90 4.45 30.12
N TYR A 119 -0.06 5.37 30.09
CA TYR A 119 -1.50 5.09 30.18
C TYR A 119 -2.22 5.38 28.88
N ALA A 120 -1.50 5.64 27.79
CA ALA A 120 -2.10 5.80 26.49
C ALA A 120 -2.78 4.49 26.07
N GLU A 121 -4.06 4.57 25.71
CA GLU A 121 -4.82 3.49 25.11
C GLU A 121 -4.74 3.62 23.59
N TYR A 122 -4.54 2.49 22.92
CA TYR A 122 -4.35 2.43 21.47
C TYR A 122 -5.50 1.65 20.87
N ASN A 123 -6.42 2.36 20.21
CA ASN A 123 -7.58 1.79 19.56
C ASN A 123 -7.33 1.75 18.05
N SER A 124 -7.29 0.55 17.48
CA SER A 124 -7.07 0.35 16.05
C SER A 124 -8.39 -0.01 15.37
N THR A 125 -8.82 0.80 14.41
CA THR A 125 -10.06 0.61 13.66
C THR A 125 -9.74 0.23 12.23
N TRP A 126 -10.29 -0.90 11.76
CA TRP A 126 -10.17 -1.32 10.36
C TRP A 126 -11.01 -0.43 9.46
N ASN A 127 -10.38 0.17 8.45
CA ASN A 127 -11.02 1.13 7.54
C ASN A 127 -11.80 0.47 6.40
N GLY A 128 -11.67 -0.84 6.19
CA GLY A 128 -12.23 -1.53 5.03
C GLY A 128 -11.34 -1.46 3.80
N TRP A 129 -11.89 -1.82 2.64
CA TRP A 129 -11.18 -1.85 1.37
C TRP A 129 -11.55 -0.64 0.49
N GLU A 130 -10.56 0.08 0.00
CA GLU A 130 -10.69 1.18 -0.95
C GLU A 130 -9.82 0.92 -2.20
N GLU A 131 -10.20 1.47 -3.36
CA GLU A 131 -9.38 1.37 -4.56
C GLU A 131 -8.03 2.11 -4.36
N LEU A 132 -6.91 1.42 -4.63
CA LEU A 132 -5.57 1.94 -4.34
C LEU A 132 -5.32 3.30 -4.99
N VAL A 133 -5.69 3.48 -6.25
CA VAL A 133 -5.48 4.75 -6.97
C VAL A 133 -6.15 5.92 -6.25
N THR A 134 -7.34 5.71 -5.69
CA THR A 134 -8.06 6.75 -4.93
C THR A 134 -7.31 7.14 -3.66
N VAL A 135 -6.87 6.14 -2.89
CA VAL A 135 -6.14 6.37 -1.64
C VAL A 135 -4.76 6.96 -1.90
N TYR A 136 -4.03 6.44 -2.89
CA TYR A 136 -2.71 6.93 -3.31
C TYR A 136 -2.76 8.41 -3.70
N VAL A 137 -3.77 8.82 -4.47
CA VAL A 137 -3.93 10.24 -4.86
C VAL A 137 -4.24 11.11 -3.64
N ARG A 138 -5.06 10.63 -2.70
CA ARG A 138 -5.41 11.35 -1.47
C ARG A 138 -4.19 11.53 -0.56
N GLU A 139 -3.59 10.43 -0.14
CA GLU A 139 -2.44 10.42 0.79
C GLU A 139 -1.17 11.01 0.16
N GLY A 140 -1.01 10.86 -1.17
CA GLY A 140 0.08 11.47 -1.93
C GLY A 140 0.03 12.98 -1.89
N ASN A 141 -1.13 13.58 -2.17
CA ASN A 141 -1.30 15.04 -2.06
C ASN A 141 -1.10 15.54 -0.62
N GLU A 142 -1.60 14.82 0.38
CA GLU A 142 -1.36 15.14 1.79
C GLU A 142 0.13 15.11 2.14
N THR A 143 0.87 14.14 1.60
CA THR A 143 2.32 14.03 1.80
C THR A 143 3.09 15.17 1.13
N VAL A 144 2.71 15.55 -0.09
CA VAL A 144 3.27 16.72 -0.80
C VAL A 144 3.12 17.99 0.05
N GLU A 145 1.92 18.26 0.56
CA GLU A 145 1.66 19.45 1.38
C GLU A 145 2.37 19.38 2.74
N ARG A 146 2.49 18.18 3.33
CA ARG A 146 3.29 17.96 4.54
C ARG A 146 4.75 18.31 4.30
N TYR A 147 5.35 17.87 3.19
CA TYR A 147 6.74 18.21 2.87
C TYR A 147 6.95 19.71 2.71
N LYS A 148 6.08 20.39 1.95
CA LYS A 148 6.12 21.86 1.81
C LYS A 148 6.01 22.57 3.16
N THR A 149 5.14 22.09 4.05
CA THR A 149 4.95 22.63 5.40
C THR A 149 6.18 22.42 6.28
N MET A 150 6.78 21.22 6.28
CA MET A 150 7.98 20.96 7.08
C MET A 150 9.17 21.84 6.65
N VAL A 151 9.29 22.13 5.36
CA VAL A 151 10.33 23.06 4.84
C VAL A 151 10.05 24.48 5.30
N SER A 152 8.81 24.96 5.20
CA SER A 152 8.45 26.33 5.61
C SER A 152 8.61 26.57 7.11
N GLU A 153 8.41 25.52 7.92
CA GLU A 153 8.64 25.51 9.37
C GLU A 153 10.11 25.26 9.76
N GLY A 154 11.00 25.02 8.79
CA GLY A 154 12.43 24.75 9.04
C GLY A 154 12.70 23.42 9.74
N LYS A 155 11.77 22.46 9.68
CA LYS A 155 11.92 21.12 10.27
C LYS A 155 12.82 20.19 9.45
N VAL A 156 12.88 20.41 8.14
CA VAL A 156 13.70 19.67 7.18
C VAL A 156 14.36 20.65 6.18
N GLY A 157 15.33 20.17 5.40
CA GLY A 157 16.00 20.99 4.40
C GLY A 157 15.20 21.18 3.11
N VAL A 158 15.65 22.09 2.26
CA VAL A 158 14.96 22.47 1.00
C VAL A 158 14.88 21.33 -0.02
N GLU A 159 15.70 20.29 0.11
CA GLU A 159 15.66 19.07 -0.71
C GLU A 159 14.30 18.36 -0.65
N TYR A 160 13.55 18.52 0.45
CA TYR A 160 12.19 17.97 0.54
C TYR A 160 11.20 18.63 -0.43
N LEU A 161 11.51 19.81 -0.97
CA LEU A 161 10.72 20.40 -2.06
C LEU A 161 10.92 19.64 -3.38
N ASP A 162 12.09 19.06 -3.61
CA ASP A 162 12.33 18.21 -4.78
C ASP A 162 11.57 16.90 -4.65
N HIS A 163 11.60 16.25 -3.48
CA HIS A 163 10.78 15.07 -3.19
C HIS A 163 9.27 15.35 -3.32
N ALA A 164 8.81 16.51 -2.85
CA ALA A 164 7.42 16.93 -3.00
C ALA A 164 7.03 17.08 -4.48
N ARG A 165 7.90 17.68 -5.29
CA ARG A 165 7.66 17.84 -6.73
C ARG A 165 7.61 16.49 -7.45
N GLU A 166 8.56 15.60 -7.17
CA GLU A 166 8.61 14.25 -7.76
C GLU A 166 7.33 13.47 -7.45
N LEU A 167 6.91 13.46 -6.18
CA LEU A 167 5.66 12.81 -5.78
C LEU A 167 4.44 13.47 -6.43
N GLU A 168 4.38 14.81 -6.48
CA GLU A 168 3.28 15.55 -7.11
C GLU A 168 3.11 15.20 -8.60
N GLU A 169 4.21 14.95 -9.32
CA GLU A 169 4.18 14.51 -10.73
C GLU A 169 3.52 13.14 -10.89
N VAL A 170 3.88 12.17 -10.03
CA VAL A 170 3.32 10.81 -10.08
C VAL A 170 1.86 10.79 -9.62
N VAL A 171 1.55 11.47 -8.51
CA VAL A 171 0.18 11.63 -8.01
C VAL A 171 -0.72 12.26 -9.07
N SER A 172 -0.25 13.31 -9.74
CA SER A 172 -1.00 13.97 -10.81
C SER A 172 -1.24 13.04 -12.01
N ARG A 173 -0.31 12.13 -12.32
CA ARG A 173 -0.49 11.12 -13.36
C ARG A 173 -1.62 10.16 -13.01
N TYR A 174 -1.63 9.62 -11.79
CA TYR A 174 -2.69 8.71 -11.34
C TYR A 174 -4.03 9.40 -11.15
N HIS A 175 -4.05 10.65 -10.70
CA HIS A 175 -5.26 11.47 -10.65
C HIS A 175 -5.91 11.59 -12.05
N ARG A 176 -5.12 11.86 -13.09
CA ARG A 176 -5.63 11.90 -14.47
C ARG A 176 -6.16 10.55 -14.95
N VAL A 177 -5.55 9.44 -14.55
CA VAL A 177 -6.03 8.09 -14.88
C VAL A 177 -7.39 7.85 -14.23
N ALA A 178 -7.52 8.11 -12.93
CA ALA A 178 -8.78 7.98 -12.21
C ALA A 178 -9.90 8.85 -12.82
N MET A 179 -9.60 10.11 -13.14
CA MET A 179 -10.58 11.03 -13.72
C MET A 179 -11.04 10.60 -15.12
N LYS A 180 -10.15 10.01 -15.94
CA LYS A 180 -10.54 9.43 -17.23
C LYS A 180 -11.52 8.28 -17.06
N GLU A 181 -11.32 7.44 -16.05
CA GLU A 181 -12.19 6.30 -15.78
C GLU A 181 -13.57 6.74 -15.29
N VAL A 182 -13.62 7.73 -14.40
CA VAL A 182 -14.87 8.36 -13.95
C VAL A 182 -15.63 8.97 -15.13
N ALA A 183 -14.95 9.73 -15.99
CA ALA A 183 -15.56 10.32 -17.19
C ALA A 183 -16.11 9.25 -18.15
N ARG A 184 -15.35 8.16 -18.36
CA ARG A 184 -15.79 7.03 -19.19
C ARG A 184 -17.05 6.37 -18.65
N THR A 185 -17.10 6.17 -17.33
CA THR A 185 -18.25 5.55 -16.66
C THR A 185 -19.48 6.45 -16.71
N ALA A 186 -19.31 7.75 -16.46
CA ALA A 186 -20.38 8.74 -16.52
C ALA A 186 -20.97 8.89 -17.94
N LEU A 187 -20.16 8.74 -18.99
CA LEU A 187 -20.61 8.78 -20.38
C LEU A 187 -21.30 7.49 -20.85
N ALA A 188 -21.10 6.37 -20.13
CA ALA A 188 -21.69 5.08 -20.44
C ALA A 188 -23.01 4.81 -19.69
N ALA A 189 -23.39 5.69 -18.76
CA ALA A 189 -24.63 5.64 -17.96
C ALA A 189 -25.74 6.49 -18.61
#